data_AF-A0A2R3MW57-F1
#
_entry.id   AF-A0A2R3MW57-F1
#
_cell.length_a   1.000
_cell.length_b   1.000
_cell.length_c   1.000
_cell.angle_alpha   90.00
_cell.angle_beta   90.00
_cell.angle_gamma   90.00
#
_symmetry.space_group_name_H-M   'P 1'
#
loop_
_entity.id
_entity.type
_entity.pdbx_description
1 polymer ?
#
loop_
_entity_poly.entity_id
_entity_poly.type
_entity_poly.pdbx_seq_one_letter_code
_entity_poly.pdbx_strand_id
1 'polypeptide(L)'
;MEDYIILLGRAGLEYYDEQGIKYFVDSELCEGDEYDYAIYVDSIKHTGSNRKLTKNERIQIAEKVLFLCKDKGMRPRLFYDSLL
;
A
#
# COMPACT_ATOMS: atom_id res chain seq x y z
N MET A 1 0.88 -4.59 -18.21
CA MET A 1 1.07 -5.57 -17.12
C MET A 1 -0.20 -5.52 -16.27
N GLU A 2 -0.57 -6.53 -15.51
CA GLU A 2 -1.66 -6.35 -14.53
C GLU A 2 -1.10 -5.71 -13.26
N ASP A 3 -1.94 -4.96 -12.53
CA ASP A 3 -1.60 -4.43 -11.21
C ASP A 3 -1.28 -5.59 -10.25
N TYR A 4 -0.18 -5.55 -9.51
CA TYR A 4 0.16 -6.59 -8.52
C TYR A 4 0.91 -6.06 -7.31
N ILE A 5 0.92 -6.88 -6.25
CA ILE A 5 1.62 -6.58 -5.00
C ILE A 5 2.65 -7.66 -4.67
N ILE A 6 3.75 -7.27 -4.02
CA ILE A 6 4.73 -8.17 -3.42
C ILE A 6 4.80 -7.87 -1.92
N LEU A 7 4.57 -8.88 -1.09
CA LEU A 7 4.76 -8.76 0.37
C LEU A 7 6.25 -8.87 0.70
N LEU A 8 6.80 -7.88 1.41
CA LEU A 8 8.22 -7.86 1.79
C LEU A 8 8.48 -8.50 3.17
N GLY A 9 7.54 -9.33 3.65
CA GLY A 9 7.60 -9.98 4.95
C GLY A 9 6.74 -9.26 5.98
N ARG A 10 7.31 -8.99 7.16
CA ARG A 10 6.59 -8.37 8.29
C ARG A 10 6.32 -6.87 8.11
N ALA A 11 7.12 -6.20 7.29
CA ALA A 11 7.01 -4.77 7.05
C ALA A 11 7.19 -4.47 5.58
N GLY A 12 6.28 -3.67 5.04
CA GLY A 12 6.32 -3.17 3.68
C GLY A 12 5.67 -4.10 2.66
N LEU A 13 5.10 -3.46 1.64
CA LEU A 13 4.60 -4.06 0.42
C LEU A 13 5.11 -3.24 -0.76
N GLU A 14 5.39 -3.91 -1.86
CA GLU A 14 5.64 -3.25 -3.14
C GLU A 14 4.39 -3.34 -3.98
N TYR A 15 3.97 -2.21 -4.54
CA TYR A 15 2.90 -2.14 -5.51
C TYR A 15 3.49 -1.81 -6.88
N TYR A 16 3.08 -2.58 -7.88
CA TYR A 16 3.41 -2.35 -9.29
C TYR A 16 2.11 -2.09 -10.04
N ASP A 17 2.03 -0.93 -10.68
CA ASP A 17 0.89 -0.62 -11.55
C ASP A 17 1.03 -1.25 -12.94
N GLU A 18 -0.02 -1.14 -13.75
CA GLU A 18 -0.08 -1.66 -15.11
C GLU A 18 1.04 -1.17 -16.05
N GLN A 19 1.63 0.00 -15.74
CA GLN A 19 2.74 0.65 -16.45
C GLN A 19 4.10 0.16 -15.95
N GLY A 20 4.14 -0.66 -14.90
CA GLY A 20 5.35 -1.18 -14.28
C GLY A 20 5.99 -0.20 -13.30
N ILE A 21 5.29 0.86 -12.89
CA ILE A 21 5.81 1.82 -11.91
C ILE A 21 5.71 1.19 -10.52
N LYS A 22 6.82 1.24 -9.80
CA LYS A 22 6.98 0.68 -8.46
C LYS A 22 6.75 1.73 -7.37
N TYR A 23 5.90 1.38 -6.42
CA TYR A 23 5.65 2.13 -5.21
C TYR A 23 5.97 1.29 -3.98
N PHE A 24 6.64 1.90 -3.01
CA PHE A 24 6.77 1.33 -1.68
C PHE A 24 5.58 1.76 -0.84
N VAL A 25 4.88 0.76 -0.31
CA VAL A 25 3.70 0.91 0.55
C VAL A 25 4.12 0.53 1.95
N ASP A 26 4.25 1.54 2.79
CA ASP A 26 4.56 1.34 4.20
C ASP A 26 3.40 0.60 4.87
N SER A 27 3.69 -0.58 5.38
CA SER A 27 2.70 -1.48 5.94
C SER A 27 3.32 -2.38 6.99
N GLU A 28 2.51 -2.86 7.91
CA GLU A 28 2.93 -3.76 8.98
C GLU A 28 1.98 -4.95 9.05
N LEU A 29 2.54 -6.16 9.17
CA LEU A 29 1.77 -7.36 9.47
C LEU A 29 1.33 -7.30 10.94
N CYS A 30 0.04 -7.45 11.18
CA CYS A 30 -0.54 -7.33 12.51
C CYS A 30 -0.89 -8.72 13.09
N GLU A 31 -0.44 -8.98 14.31
CA GLU A 31 -0.87 -10.15 15.07
C GLU A 31 -2.20 -9.84 15.77
N GLY A 32 -3.33 -10.25 15.17
CA GLY A 32 -4.65 -10.06 15.75
C GLY A 32 -5.81 -10.47 14.85
N ASP A 33 -7.02 -10.47 15.41
CA ASP A 33 -8.23 -10.94 14.70
C ASP A 33 -8.90 -9.86 13.84
N GLU A 34 -8.54 -8.58 14.01
CA GLU A 34 -9.24 -7.47 13.36
C GLU A 34 -8.81 -7.23 11.90
N TYR A 35 -7.51 -7.26 11.62
CA TYR A 35 -6.93 -7.02 10.30
C TYR A 35 -5.54 -7.67 10.22
N ASP A 36 -5.17 -8.14 9.03
CA ASP A 36 -3.91 -8.84 8.81
C ASP A 36 -2.76 -7.85 8.56
N TYR A 37 -3.07 -6.69 7.96
CA TYR A 37 -2.08 -5.66 7.62
C TYR A 37 -2.58 -4.25 7.91
N ALA A 38 -1.75 -3.43 8.56
CA ALA A 38 -1.89 -1.99 8.59
C ALA A 38 -1.21 -1.37 7.37
N ILE A 39 -1.86 -0.44 6.67
CA ILE A 39 -1.28 0.30 5.54
C ILE A 39 -1.30 1.80 5.87
N TYR A 40 -0.13 2.43 5.88
CA TYR A 40 0.02 3.85 6.19
C TYR A 40 0.02 4.68 4.89
N VAL A 41 -1.11 5.29 4.58
CA VAL A 41 -1.36 5.91 3.26
C VAL A 41 -0.39 7.05 2.99
N ASP A 42 -0.15 7.91 3.98
CA ASP A 42 0.70 9.09 3.81
C ASP A 42 2.19 8.76 3.64
N SER A 43 2.60 7.56 4.05
CA SER A 43 3.97 7.04 3.92
C SER A 43 4.27 6.40 2.56
N ILE A 44 3.29 6.29 1.65
CA ILE A 44 3.48 5.73 0.31
C ILE A 44 4.46 6.59 -0.49
N LYS A 45 5.42 5.91 -1.13
CA LYS A 45 6.54 6.54 -1.88
C LYS A 45 6.70 5.91 -3.25
N HIS A 46 7.05 6.74 -4.24
CA HIS A 46 7.52 6.27 -5.53
C HIS A 46 8.96 5.75 -5.37
N THR A 47 9.27 4.53 -5.84
CA THR A 47 10.60 3.90 -5.62
C THR A 47 11.59 4.21 -6.75
N GLY A 48 11.12 4.42 -7.99
CA GLY A 48 11.98 4.67 -9.16
C GLY A 48 12.36 6.14 -9.41
N SER A 49 11.95 7.08 -8.55
CA SER A 49 12.19 8.50 -8.75
C SER A 49 12.07 9.26 -7.43
N ASN A 50 12.71 10.43 -7.34
CA ASN A 50 12.55 11.34 -6.20
C ASN A 50 11.25 12.17 -6.27
N ARG A 51 10.30 11.79 -7.13
CA ARG A 51 9.02 12.48 -7.27
C ARG A 51 8.21 12.30 -5.98
N LYS A 52 7.79 13.41 -5.37
CA LYS A 52 6.83 13.38 -4.27
C LYS A 52 5.43 13.13 -4.82
N LEU A 53 4.75 12.14 -4.25
CA LEU A 53 3.34 11.88 -4.53
C LEU A 53 2.48 12.93 -3.84
N THR A 54 1.42 13.35 -4.51
CA THR A 54 0.33 14.12 -3.93
C THR A 54 -0.52 13.24 -3.01
N LYS A 55 -1.31 13.87 -2.13
CA LYS A 55 -2.25 13.15 -1.25
C LYS A 55 -3.22 12.27 -2.05
N ASN A 56 -3.77 12.78 -3.15
CA ASN A 56 -4.72 12.04 -3.98
C ASN A 56 -4.07 10.82 -4.66
N GLU A 57 -2.83 10.96 -5.15
CA GLU A 57 -2.10 9.81 -5.73
C GLU A 57 -1.88 8.71 -4.67
N ARG A 58 -1.51 9.07 -3.44
CA ARG A 58 -1.35 8.09 -2.37
C ARG A 58 -2.66 7.38 -2.03
N ILE A 59 -3.78 8.11 -1.99
CA ILE A 59 -5.11 7.54 -1.76
C ILE A 59 -5.44 6.53 -2.87
N GLN A 60 -5.26 6.90 -4.14
CA GLN A 60 -5.53 6.01 -5.27
C GLN A 60 -4.68 4.74 -5.23
N ILE A 61 -3.39 4.87 -4.91
CA ILE A 61 -2.49 3.72 -4.74
C ILE A 61 -2.96 2.84 -3.58
N ALA A 62 -3.31 3.44 -2.44
CA ALA A 62 -3.81 2.70 -1.28
C ALA A 62 -5.11 1.95 -1.58
N GLU A 63 -6.04 2.54 -2.33
CA GLU A 63 -7.28 1.89 -2.76
C GLU A 63 -7.03 0.70 -3.69
N LYS A 64 -6.07 0.83 -4.61
CA LYS A 64 -5.64 -0.26 -5.49
C LYS A 64 -5.02 -1.42 -4.71
N VAL A 65 -4.11 -1.10 -3.78
CA VAL A 65 -3.50 -2.09 -2.89
C VAL A 65 -4.54 -2.78 -2.01
N LEU A 66 -5.49 -2.00 -1.45
CA LEU A 66 -6.59 -2.51 -0.65
C LEU A 66 -7.42 -3.53 -1.45
N PHE A 67 -7.74 -3.21 -2.70
CA PHE A 67 -8.47 -4.10 -3.59
C PHE A 67 -7.70 -5.41 -3.85
N LEU A 68 -6.42 -5.32 -4.22
CA LEU A 68 -5.58 -6.49 -4.52
C LEU A 68 -5.41 -7.42 -3.31
N CYS A 69 -5.19 -6.86 -2.12
CA CYS A 69 -5.13 -7.62 -0.88
C CYS A 69 -6.45 -8.36 -0.61
N LYS A 70 -7.59 -7.68 -0.75
CA LYS A 70 -8.92 -8.27 -0.52
C LYS A 70 -9.27 -9.37 -1.54
N ASP A 71 -8.87 -9.20 -2.80
CA ASP A 71 -9.02 -10.22 -3.85
C ASP A 71 -8.29 -11.53 -3.47
N LYS A 72 -7.19 -11.43 -2.70
CA LYS A 72 -6.44 -12.58 -2.17
C LYS A 72 -6.91 -13.06 -0.80
N GLY A 73 -8.04 -12.55 -0.29
CA GLY A 73 -8.62 -12.95 0.99
C GLY A 73 -7.91 -12.34 2.21
N MET A 74 -7.03 -11.37 2.00
CA MET A 74 -6.38 -10.63 3.10
C MET A 74 -7.31 -9.54 3.63
N ARG A 75 -7.12 -9.17 4.90
CA ARG A 75 -7.91 -8.15 5.61
C ARG A 75 -7.04 -6.93 5.92
N PRO A 76 -6.64 -6.11 4.93
CA PRO A 76 -5.89 -4.88 5.16
C PRO A 76 -6.78 -3.78 5.78
N ARG A 77 -6.15 -2.88 6.54
CA ARG A 77 -6.77 -1.64 7.05
C ARG A 77 -5.92 -0.44 6.70
N LEU A 78 -6.56 0.62 6.19
CA LEU A 78 -5.90 1.88 5.86
C LEU A 78 -5.84 2.78 7.09
N PHE A 79 -4.68 3.38 7.30
CA PHE A 79 -4.42 4.42 8.29
C PHE A 79 -3.95 5.68 7.57
N TYR A 80 -4.58 6.80 7.90
CA TYR A 80 -4.24 8.11 7.41
C TYR A 80 -3.63 8.86 8.58
N ASP A 81 -2.59 9.66 8.34
CA ASP A 81 -2.13 10.59 9.36
C ASP A 81 -3.27 11.56 9.64
N SER A 82 -3.75 11.53 10.88
CA SER A 82 -4.65 12.56 11.40
C SER A 82 -3.83 13.83 11.63
N LEU A 83 -3.51 14.55 10.55
CA LEU A 83 -3.10 15.93 10.64
C LEU A 83 -4.33 16.77 10.98
N LEU A 84 -4.63 16.86 12.29
CA LEU A 84 -5.26 18.02 12.89
C LEU A 84 -4.27 19.19 12.88
#